data_AF-A0A2A4JDG5-F1
#
_entry.id   AF-A0A2A4JDG5-F1
#
_cell.length_a   1.000
_cell.length_b   1.000
_cell.length_c   1.000
_cell.angle_alpha   90.00
_cell.angle_beta   90.00
_cell.angle_gamma   90.00
#
_symmetry.space_group_name_H-M   'P 1'
#
loop_
_entity.id
_entity.type
_entity.pdbx_description
1 polymer ?
#
loop_
_entity_poly.entity_id
_entity_poly.type
_entity_poly.pdbx_seq_one_letter_code
_entity_poly.pdbx_strand_id
1 'polypeptide(L)'
;MHVKPLLAIPVCLFGIFVFWISGSSGLFIPNLSERCYRCLCYVSTLCQMGHGCTGGYCGPFNISRVYWVDAGMITLPDDDPERNHAWSDCARSYHCAKRIIEGYLQKFGKVCKQNIYNS
;
A
#
# COMPACT_ATOMS: atom_id res chain seq x y z
N MET A 1 31.95 9.49 -36.38
CA MET A 1 31.76 10.71 -35.58
C MET A 1 32.54 10.53 -34.29
N HIS A 2 33.75 11.09 -34.21
CA HIS A 2 34.62 10.99 -33.04
C HIS A 2 34.16 12.04 -32.02
N VAL A 3 33.46 11.61 -30.97
CA VAL A 3 33.21 12.45 -29.80
C VAL A 3 34.57 12.73 -29.13
N LYS A 4 34.93 14.02 -29.05
CA LYS A 4 36.18 14.44 -28.41
C LYS A 4 36.09 14.14 -26.90
N PRO A 5 37.04 13.38 -26.32
CA PRO A 5 36.96 12.88 -24.94
C PRO A 5 36.86 13.99 -23.88
N LEU A 6 37.25 15.22 -24.22
CA LEU A 6 37.17 16.39 -23.34
C LEU A 6 35.73 16.81 -22.96
N LEU A 7 34.72 16.44 -23.75
CA LEU A 7 33.33 16.84 -23.54
C LEU A 7 32.51 15.81 -22.74
N ALA A 8 33.04 14.60 -22.52
CA ALA A 8 32.34 13.54 -21.80
C ALA A 8 32.26 13.79 -20.28
N ILE A 9 33.32 14.37 -19.72
CA ILE A 9 33.48 14.63 -18.28
C ILE A 9 32.40 15.58 -17.73
N PRO A 10 32.16 16.78 -18.32
CA PRO A 10 31.12 17.68 -17.81
C PRO A 10 29.69 17.11 -17.99
N VAL A 11 29.45 16.30 -19.02
CA VAL A 11 28.15 15.65 -19.26
C VAL A 11 27.87 14.60 -18.19
N CYS A 12 28.86 13.79 -17.83
CA CYS A 12 28.74 12.82 -16.75
C CYS A 12 28.50 13.50 -15.39
N LEU A 13 29.23 14.57 -15.09
CA LEU A 13 29.06 15.33 -13.84
C LEU A 13 27.68 15.97 -13.75
N PHE A 14 27.14 16.49 -14.86
CA PHE A 14 25.80 17.05 -14.91
C PHE A 14 24.72 15.97 -14.75
N GLY A 15 24.88 14.81 -15.39
CA GLY A 15 23.97 13.67 -15.22
C GLY A 15 23.94 13.13 -13.79
N ILE A 16 25.11 13.05 -13.14
CA ILE A 16 25.22 12.70 -11.73
C ILE A 16 24.54 13.78 -10.88
N PHE A 17 24.82 15.06 -11.10
CA PHE A 17 24.20 16.16 -10.35
C PHE A 17 22.67 16.18 -10.47
N VAL A 18 22.12 15.94 -11.66
CA VAL A 18 20.67 15.81 -11.88
C VAL A 18 20.08 14.62 -11.12
N PHE A 19 20.81 13.50 -11.07
CA PHE A 19 20.40 12.31 -10.32
C PHE A 19 20.42 12.54 -8.80
N TRP A 20 21.39 13.31 -8.29
CA TRP A 20 21.46 13.70 -6.87
C TRP A 20 20.39 14.73 -6.48
N ILE A 21 20.03 15.67 -7.36
CA ILE A 21 18.98 16.66 -7.07
C ILE A 21 17.58 16.06 -7.16
N SER A 22 17.39 15.01 -7.96
CA SER A 22 16.13 14.28 -8.10
C SER A 22 15.87 13.33 -6.92
N GLY A 23 16.24 13.73 -5.70
CA GLY A 23 15.89 13.03 -4.47
C GLY A 23 14.39 12.71 -4.48
N SER A 24 14.07 11.42 -4.45
CA SER A 24 12.68 10.96 -4.52
C SER A 24 11.96 11.34 -3.24
N SER A 25 11.16 12.40 -3.29
CA SER A 25 10.21 12.75 -2.25
C SER A 25 9.31 11.55 -2.00
N GLY A 26 9.54 10.82 -0.90
CA GLY A 26 8.68 9.72 -0.50
C GLY A 26 7.24 10.19 -0.38
N LEU A 27 6.31 9.49 -1.05
CA LEU A 27 4.90 9.84 -1.05
C LEU A 27 4.35 9.65 0.37
N PHE A 28 4.17 10.75 1.10
CA PHE A 28 3.32 10.74 2.27
C PHE A 28 1.88 10.58 1.77
N ILE A 29 1.16 9.57 2.27
CA ILE A 29 -0.27 9.42 1.99
C ILE A 29 -1.04 9.91 3.23
N PRO A 30 -1.20 11.24 3.45
CA PRO A 30 -2.11 11.71 4.47
C PRO A 30 -3.53 11.44 3.99
N ASN A 31 -4.29 10.68 4.78
CA ASN A 31 -5.71 10.39 4.55
C ASN A 31 -6.00 9.75 3.17
N LEU A 32 -6.17 8.42 3.16
CA LEU A 32 -6.59 7.75 1.93
C LEU A 32 -7.91 8.34 1.43
N SER A 33 -7.88 8.98 0.27
CA SER A 33 -9.09 9.52 -0.35
C SER A 33 -10.00 8.39 -0.83
N GLU A 34 -11.31 8.67 -0.95
CA GLU A 34 -12.26 7.73 -1.56
C GLU A 34 -11.85 7.28 -2.97
N ARG A 35 -11.15 8.15 -3.72
CA ARG A 35 -10.60 7.79 -5.05
C ARG A 35 -9.52 6.72 -4.95
N CYS A 36 -8.69 6.77 -3.90
CA CYS A 36 -7.67 5.76 -3.67
C CYS A 36 -8.31 4.40 -3.37
N TYR A 37 -9.30 4.34 -2.47
CA TYR A 37 -10.01 3.10 -2.19
C TYR A 37 -10.71 2.53 -3.42
N ARG A 38 -11.30 3.39 -4.24
CA ARG A 38 -11.89 2.95 -5.52
C ARG A 38 -10.83 2.30 -6.41
N CYS A 39 -9.67 2.94 -6.57
CA CYS A 39 -8.55 2.39 -7.34
C CYS A 39 -8.10 1.02 -6.78
N LEU A 40 -7.84 0.94 -5.48
CA LEU A 40 -7.42 -0.29 -4.79
C LEU A 40 -8.42 -1.43 -4.98
N CYS A 41 -9.71 -1.13 -4.88
CA CYS A 41 -10.80 -2.08 -5.11
C CYS A 41 -10.77 -2.63 -6.55
N TYR A 42 -10.65 -1.73 -7.55
CA TYR A 42 -10.60 -2.11 -8.97
C TYR A 42 -9.38 -2.95 -9.33
N VAL A 43 -8.19 -2.59 -8.87
CA VAL A 43 -6.97 -3.36 -9.19
C VAL A 43 -6.96 -4.72 -8.49
N SER A 44 -7.66 -4.86 -7.35
CA SER A 44 -7.67 -6.11 -6.58
C SER A 44 -8.64 -7.14 -7.15
N THR A 45 -9.87 -6.72 -7.47
CA THR A 45 -10.96 -7.66 -7.83
C THR A 45 -11.90 -7.10 -8.90
N LEU A 46 -11.49 -6.08 -9.66
CA LEU A 46 -12.40 -5.25 -10.47
C LEU A 46 -13.55 -4.66 -9.64
N CYS A 47 -13.28 -4.44 -8.35
CA CYS A 47 -14.22 -3.94 -7.37
C CYS A 47 -15.51 -4.78 -7.24
N GLN A 48 -15.36 -6.10 -7.34
CA GLN A 48 -16.45 -7.04 -7.17
C GLN A 48 -16.86 -7.11 -5.68
N MET A 49 -17.89 -6.36 -5.29
CA MET A 49 -18.36 -6.30 -3.89
C MET A 49 -18.82 -7.67 -3.34
N GLY A 50 -19.30 -8.55 -4.23
CA GLY A 50 -19.69 -9.93 -3.88
C GLY A 50 -18.54 -10.93 -3.90
N HIS A 51 -17.29 -10.50 -4.06
CA HIS A 51 -16.14 -11.40 -4.07
C HIS A 51 -16.02 -12.08 -2.70
N GLY A 52 -16.15 -13.42 -2.71
CA GLY A 52 -16.02 -14.26 -1.52
C GLY A 52 -14.57 -14.39 -1.08
N CYS A 53 -14.23 -15.54 -0.52
CA CYS A 53 -12.84 -15.86 -0.17
C CYS A 53 -12.28 -16.91 -1.14
N THR A 54 -11.19 -16.57 -1.82
CA THR A 54 -10.51 -17.45 -2.77
C THR A 54 -9.02 -17.47 -2.45
N GLY A 55 -8.44 -18.65 -2.29
CA GLY A 55 -6.99 -18.79 -2.04
C GLY A 55 -6.49 -18.13 -0.75
N GLY A 56 -7.36 -17.93 0.25
CA GLY A 56 -6.99 -17.27 1.51
C GLY A 56 -7.10 -15.74 1.50
N TYR A 57 -7.68 -15.16 0.44
CA TYR A 57 -7.93 -13.73 0.32
C TYR A 57 -9.42 -13.47 0.16
N CYS A 58 -9.95 -12.45 0.83
CA CYS A 58 -11.39 -12.20 0.91
C CYS A 58 -11.76 -10.78 0.45
N GLY A 59 -12.95 -10.68 -0.16
CA GLY A 59 -13.63 -9.41 -0.36
C GLY A 59 -13.07 -8.54 -1.49
N PRO A 60 -13.59 -7.31 -1.64
CA PRO A 60 -13.30 -6.44 -2.77
C PRO A 60 -11.84 -5.96 -2.85
N PHE A 61 -11.12 -5.97 -1.72
CA PHE A 61 -9.73 -5.56 -1.61
C PHE A 61 -8.75 -6.74 -1.54
N ASN A 62 -9.23 -7.97 -1.72
CA ASN A 62 -8.41 -9.19 -1.70
C ASN A 62 -7.53 -9.27 -0.42
N ILE A 63 -8.15 -9.12 0.75
CA ILE A 63 -7.44 -9.03 2.05
C ILE A 63 -7.15 -10.43 2.58
N SER A 64 -5.91 -10.70 2.99
CA SER A 64 -5.51 -11.95 3.67
C SER A 64 -5.72 -11.88 5.18
N ARG A 65 -5.73 -13.05 5.85
CA ARG A 65 -5.84 -13.11 7.31
C ARG A 65 -4.65 -12.44 8.00
N VAL A 66 -3.43 -12.65 7.49
CA VAL A 66 -2.22 -12.04 8.06
C VAL A 66 -2.29 -10.51 7.95
N TYR A 67 -2.69 -9.97 6.79
CA TYR A 67 -2.87 -8.53 6.60
C TYR A 67 -3.85 -7.94 7.62
N TRP A 68 -4.95 -8.65 7.91
CA TRP A 68 -5.93 -8.24 8.90
C TRP A 68 -5.42 -8.30 10.35
N VAL A 69 -4.66 -9.33 10.71
CA VAL A 69 -3.97 -9.39 12.02
C VAL A 69 -3.04 -8.20 12.18
N ASP A 70 -2.27 -7.92 11.13
CA ASP A 70 -1.35 -6.79 11.10
C ASP A 70 -2.04 -5.44 11.21
N ALA A 71 -3.25 -5.31 10.66
CA ALA A 71 -4.10 -4.13 10.77
C ALA A 71 -4.75 -3.93 12.16
N GLY A 72 -4.52 -4.85 13.11
CA GLY A 72 -5.11 -4.77 14.45
C GLY A 72 -6.44 -5.50 14.60
N MET A 73 -6.69 -6.52 13.76
CA MET A 73 -7.85 -7.40 13.87
C MET A 73 -9.20 -6.68 13.84
N ILE A 74 -9.32 -5.65 13.00
CA ILE A 74 -10.54 -4.83 12.88
C ILE A 74 -11.74 -5.68 12.46
N THR A 75 -12.86 -5.56 13.19
CA THR A 75 -14.09 -6.31 12.95
C THR A 75 -15.27 -5.40 12.57
N LEU A 76 -16.38 -6.03 12.21
CA LEU A 76 -17.69 -5.38 12.13
C LEU A 76 -18.13 -4.89 13.53
N PRO A 77 -19.09 -3.95 13.61
CA PRO A 77 -19.68 -3.57 14.89
C PRO A 77 -20.21 -4.81 15.64
N ASP A 78 -20.00 -4.84 16.95
CA ASP A 78 -20.46 -5.90 17.86
C ASP A 78 -19.91 -7.31 17.56
N ASP A 79 -18.83 -7.40 16.80
CA ASP A 79 -18.18 -8.66 16.44
C ASP A 79 -16.86 -8.86 17.20
N ASP A 80 -16.57 -10.12 17.51
CA ASP A 80 -15.41 -10.53 18.32
C ASP A 80 -14.19 -10.79 17.41
N PRO A 81 -13.05 -10.10 17.63
CA PRO A 81 -11.82 -10.34 16.86
C PRO A 81 -11.29 -11.77 16.98
N GLU A 82 -11.60 -12.51 18.06
CA GLU A 82 -11.15 -13.89 18.21
C GLU A 82 -12.03 -14.91 17.47
N ARG A 83 -13.20 -14.47 16.96
CA ARG A 83 -14.10 -15.35 16.20
C ARG A 83 -13.46 -15.74 14.88
N ASN A 84 -13.47 -17.05 14.59
CA ASN A 84 -12.86 -17.64 13.39
C ASN A 84 -13.19 -16.91 12.06
N HIS A 85 -14.41 -16.36 11.93
CA HIS A 85 -14.90 -15.71 10.72
C HIS A 85 -14.92 -14.17 10.77
N ALA A 86 -14.52 -13.55 11.89
CA ALA A 86 -14.52 -12.09 12.01
C ALA A 86 -13.67 -11.40 10.93
N TRP A 87 -12.50 -11.98 10.63
CA TRP A 87 -11.67 -11.57 9.51
C TRP A 87 -12.42 -11.59 8.17
N SER A 88 -12.99 -12.74 7.80
CA SER A 88 -13.64 -12.91 6.48
C SER A 88 -14.92 -12.07 6.36
N ASP A 89 -15.62 -11.83 7.46
CA ASP A 89 -16.83 -11.02 7.49
C ASP A 89 -16.50 -9.54 7.29
N CYS A 90 -15.49 -9.03 8.00
CA CYS A 90 -15.02 -7.66 7.82
C CYS A 90 -14.36 -7.46 6.44
N ALA A 91 -13.53 -8.41 5.98
CA ALA A 91 -12.86 -8.30 4.67
C ALA A 91 -13.84 -8.25 3.49
N ARG A 92 -15.01 -8.90 3.59
CA ARG A 92 -16.08 -8.89 2.56
C ARG A 92 -16.93 -7.62 2.60
N SER A 93 -16.94 -6.88 3.71
CA SER A 93 -17.64 -5.60 3.81
C SER A 93 -16.74 -4.47 3.31
N TYR A 94 -17.15 -3.75 2.25
CA TYR A 94 -16.36 -2.65 1.68
C TYR A 94 -15.92 -1.63 2.74
N HIS A 95 -16.84 -1.21 3.60
CA HIS A 95 -16.54 -0.22 4.65
C HIS A 95 -15.63 -0.77 5.75
N CYS A 96 -15.80 -2.03 6.13
CA CYS A 96 -14.96 -2.65 7.15
C CYS A 96 -13.56 -2.94 6.61
N ALA A 97 -13.46 -3.45 5.39
CA ALA A 97 -12.22 -3.68 4.67
C ALA A 97 -11.38 -2.39 4.48
N LYS A 98 -12.02 -1.24 4.23
CA LYS A 98 -11.33 0.06 4.25
C LYS A 98 -10.65 0.33 5.58
N ARG A 99 -11.33 0.10 6.70
CA ARG A 99 -10.76 0.26 8.04
C ARG A 99 -9.58 -0.70 8.26
N ILE A 100 -9.64 -1.93 7.75
CA ILE A 100 -8.48 -2.86 7.76
C ILE A 100 -7.28 -2.22 7.06
N ILE A 101 -7.46 -1.68 5.85
CA ILE A 101 -6.39 -1.01 5.11
C ILE A 101 -5.85 0.20 5.89
N GLU A 102 -6.73 0.99 6.50
CA GLU A 102 -6.35 2.12 7.35
C GLU A 102 -5.50 1.69 8.54
N GLY A 103 -5.92 0.65 9.28
CA GLY A 103 -5.17 0.11 10.41
C GLY A 103 -3.79 -0.37 9.99
N TYR A 104 -3.70 -1.09 8.87
CA TYR A 104 -2.42 -1.53 8.33
C TYR A 104 -1.51 -0.35 7.97
N LEU A 105 -2.03 0.66 7.27
CA LEU A 105 -1.26 1.83 6.86
C LEU A 105 -0.91 2.75 8.04
N GLN A 106 -1.72 2.81 9.08
CA GLN A 106 -1.38 3.52 10.32
C GLN A 106 -0.18 2.87 11.01
N LYS A 107 -0.12 1.53 11.02
CA LYS A 107 0.98 0.77 11.63
C LYS A 107 2.25 0.77 10.77
N PHE A 108 2.13 0.52 9.46
CA PHE A 108 3.28 0.29 8.57
C PHE A 108 3.52 1.40 7.54
N GLY A 109 2.53 2.23 7.22
CA GLY A 109 2.65 3.30 6.22
C GLY A 109 3.63 4.40 6.62
N LYS A 110 3.91 4.57 7.92
CA LYS A 110 5.00 5.45 8.41
C LYS A 110 6.38 4.80 8.29
N VAL A 111 6.48 3.47 8.36
CA VAL A 111 7.75 2.73 8.34
C VAL A 111 8.40 2.78 6.95
N CYS A 112 7.63 3.03 5.88
CA CYS A 112 8.19 3.43 4.58
C CYS A 112 9.07 4.69 4.63
N LYS A 113 9.03 5.49 5.72
CA LYS A 113 9.92 6.64 5.93
C LYS A 113 11.20 6.30 6.71
N GLN A 114 11.20 5.25 7.53
CA GLN A 114 12.24 5.05 8.55
C GLN A 114 13.40 4.14 8.09
N ASN A 115 13.27 3.43 6.96
CA ASN A 115 14.23 2.42 6.53
C ASN A 115 15.25 2.88 5.46
N ILE A 116 15.53 4.19 5.34
CA ILE A 116 16.63 4.68 4.47
C ILE A 116 17.89 5.08 5.28
N TYR A 117 17.83 5.08 6.61
CA TYR A 117 18.97 5.44 7.47
C TYR A 117 19.58 4.24 8.23
N ASN A 118 19.20 3.00 7.91
CA ASN A 118 19.71 1.81 8.61
C ASN A 118 19.83 0.56 7.71
N SER A 119 20.48 0.72 6.56
CA SER A 119 20.94 -0.37 5.69
C SER A 119 22.33 -0.06 5.17
#